data_AF-A0A536ZC74-F1
#
_entry.id   AF-A0A536ZC74-F1
#
_cell.length_a   1.000
_cell.length_b   1.000
_cell.length_c   1.000
_cell.angle_alpha   90.00
_cell.angle_beta   90.00
_cell.angle_gamma   90.00
#
_symmetry.space_group_name_H-M   'P 1'
#
loop_
_entity.id
_entity.type
_entity.pdbx_description
1 polymer ?
#
loop_
_entity_poly.entity_id
_entity_poly.type
_entity_poly.pdbx_seq_one_letter_code
_entity_poly.pdbx_strand_id
1 'polypeptide(L)'
;MMRLDHNRAVGQIAQKIGKPLSSIRKVTVWGNHSATQYPDVFQAECAGKKVWPMINDPRWLETEFIPTIQKRGAAIIEARGLS
;
A
#
# COMPACT_ATOMS: atom_id res chain seq x y z
N MET A 1 -8.68 5.72 -10.67
CA MET A 1 -7.53 4.85 -10.35
C MET A 1 -7.09 4.89 -8.89
N MET A 2 -7.22 6.01 -8.15
CA MET A 2 -6.92 6.10 -6.70
C MET A 2 -7.47 4.95 -5.83
N ARG A 3 -8.68 4.46 -6.12
CA ARG A 3 -9.24 3.31 -5.40
C ARG A 3 -8.43 2.02 -5.59
N LEU A 4 -7.82 1.82 -6.76
CA LEU A 4 -6.95 0.68 -7.02
C LEU A 4 -5.64 0.80 -6.23
N ASP A 5 -5.05 2.00 -6.15
CA ASP A 5 -3.85 2.25 -5.33
C ASP A 5 -4.14 2.03 -3.84
N HIS A 6 -5.30 2.49 -3.37
CA HIS A 6 -5.79 2.18 -2.02
C HIS A 6 -5.93 0.67 -1.79
N ASN A 7 -6.58 -0.06 -2.71
CA ASN A 7 -6.74 -1.51 -2.56
C ASN A 7 -5.37 -2.23 -2.55
N ARG A 8 -4.39 -1.74 -3.30
CA ARG A 8 -3.01 -2.25 -3.29
C ARG A 8 -2.31 -1.99 -1.96
N ALA A 9 -2.47 -0.78 -1.40
CA ALA A 9 -1.95 -0.44 -0.08
C ALA A 9 -2.51 -1.38 1.00
N VAL A 10 -3.83 -1.62 0.98
CA VAL A 10 -4.51 -2.57 1.87
C VAL A 10 -3.90 -3.97 1.75
N GLY A 11 -3.67 -4.46 0.52
CA GLY A 11 -3.08 -5.78 0.29
C GLY A 11 -1.66 -5.92 0.79
N GLN A 12 -0.80 -4.94 0.53
CA GLN A 12 0.59 -4.99 1.00
C GLN A 12 0.68 -4.91 2.52
N ILE A 13 -0.12 -4.06 3.17
CA ILE A 13 -0.18 -3.99 4.64
C ILE A 13 -0.60 -5.35 5.19
N ALA A 14 -1.72 -5.91 4.70
CA ALA A 14 -2.24 -7.21 5.14
C ALA A 14 -1.20 -8.33 5.01
N GLN A 15 -0.48 -8.36 3.90
CA GLN A 15 0.60 -9.33 3.65
C GLN A 15 1.78 -9.12 4.61
N LYS A 16 2.27 -7.90 4.79
CA LYS A 16 3.42 -7.59 5.66
C LYS A 16 3.15 -7.97 7.13
N ILE A 17 1.93 -7.79 7.61
CA ILE A 17 1.56 -8.12 9.02
C ILE A 17 0.91 -9.50 9.18
N GLY A 18 0.72 -10.26 8.10
CA GLY A 18 0.11 -11.60 8.14
C GLY A 18 -1.35 -11.60 8.65
N LYS A 19 -2.16 -10.61 8.25
CA LYS A 19 -3.56 -10.47 8.67
C LYS A 19 -4.52 -10.48 7.48
N PRO A 20 -5.79 -10.86 7.67
CA PRO A 20 -6.78 -10.80 6.60
C PRO A 20 -6.95 -9.39 6.02
N LEU A 21 -7.11 -9.28 4.69
CA LEU A 21 -7.44 -8.01 4.02
C LEU A 21 -8.63 -7.29 4.68
N SER A 22 -9.65 -8.07 5.06
CA SER A 22 -10.87 -7.59 5.68
C SER A 22 -10.66 -6.96 7.05
N SER A 23 -9.51 -7.15 7.72
CA SER A 23 -9.23 -6.55 9.02
C SER A 23 -8.50 -5.20 8.94
N ILE A 24 -8.05 -4.79 7.75
CA ILE A 24 -7.33 -3.52 7.55
C ILE A 24 -8.32 -2.37 7.35
N ARG A 25 -8.13 -1.29 8.10
CA ARG A 25 -8.99 -0.10 8.11
C ARG A 25 -8.16 1.18 8.09
N LYS A 26 -8.83 2.32 7.82
CA LYS A 26 -8.24 3.67 7.82
C LYS A 26 -6.98 3.81 6.94
N VAL A 27 -6.96 3.12 5.81
CA VAL A 27 -5.91 3.30 4.79
C VAL A 27 -6.26 4.51 3.93
N THR A 28 -5.30 5.41 3.75
CA THR A 28 -5.46 6.59 2.89
C THR A 28 -4.30 6.66 1.92
N VAL A 29 -4.59 7.08 0.69
CA VAL A 29 -3.57 7.43 -0.30
C VAL A 29 -3.76 8.91 -0.63
N TRP A 30 -2.70 9.69 -0.44
CA TRP A 30 -2.70 11.13 -0.63
C TRP A 30 -2.11 11.52 -1.99
N GLY A 31 -2.48 12.71 -2.48
CA GLY A 31 -1.94 13.27 -3.71
C GLY A 31 -2.73 12.87 -4.96
N ASN A 32 -2.02 12.74 -6.08
CA ASN A 32 -2.60 12.46 -7.39
C ASN A 32 -2.31 11.02 -7.84
N HIS A 33 -3.05 10.49 -8.81
CA HIS A 33 -2.82 9.15 -9.35
C HIS A 33 -1.62 9.17 -10.29
N SER A 34 -0.44 9.06 -9.69
CA SER A 34 0.84 9.13 -10.37
C SER A 34 1.93 8.49 -9.49
N ALA A 35 3.17 8.58 -9.94
CA ALA A 35 4.34 8.20 -9.15
C ALA A 35 4.60 9.12 -7.93
N THR A 36 3.82 10.20 -7.75
CA THR A 36 3.96 11.11 -6.60
C THR A 36 2.90 10.90 -5.52
N GLN A 37 2.01 9.91 -5.68
CA GLN A 37 1.08 9.53 -4.62
C GLN A 37 1.81 9.06 -3.36
N TYR A 38 1.20 9.32 -2.21
CA TYR A 38 1.72 8.91 -0.91
C TYR A 38 0.74 7.96 -0.22
N PRO A 39 0.97 6.63 -0.27
CA PRO A 39 0.20 5.66 0.49
C PRO A 39 0.61 5.74 1.98
N ASP A 40 -0.33 6.16 2.82
CA ASP A 40 -0.09 6.41 4.25
C ASP A 40 -0.38 5.17 5.08
N VAL A 41 0.69 4.53 5.57
CA VAL A 41 0.62 3.37 6.47
C VAL A 41 0.46 3.76 7.94
N PHE A 42 0.78 5.01 8.30
CA PHE A 42 0.82 5.46 9.70
C PHE A 42 -0.57 5.64 10.29
N GLN A 43 -1.58 5.93 9.44
CA GLN A 43 -2.96 6.02 9.88
C GLN A 43 -3.72 4.69 9.83
N ALA A 44 -3.20 3.71 9.10
CA ALA A 44 -3.84 2.42 8.92
C ALA A 44 -3.93 1.65 10.24
N GLU A 45 -5.02 0.90 10.38
CA GLU A 45 -5.35 0.12 11.57
C GLU A 45 -5.67 -1.32 11.21
N CYS A 46 -5.31 -2.25 12.10
CA CYS A 46 -5.74 -3.63 12.09
C CYS A 46 -6.33 -3.97 13.46
N ALA A 47 -7.58 -4.43 13.50
CA ALA A 47 -8.31 -4.71 14.74
C ALA A 47 -8.28 -3.54 15.75
N GLY A 48 -8.46 -2.31 15.26
CA GLY A 48 -8.47 -1.08 16.08
C GLY A 48 -7.11 -0.59 16.57
N LYS A 49 -6.00 -1.24 16.17
CA LYS A 49 -4.64 -0.85 16.53
C LYS A 49 -3.87 -0.37 15.30
N LYS A 50 -2.99 0.62 15.47
CA LYS A 50 -2.14 1.12 14.38
C LYS A 50 -1.25 0.00 13.84
N VAL A 51 -1.13 -0.09 12.52
CA VAL A 51 -0.31 -1.13 11.88
C VAL A 51 1.18 -0.78 11.90
N TRP A 52 1.54 0.51 11.95
CA TRP A 52 2.94 0.92 11.90
C TRP A 52 3.80 0.29 13.01
N PRO A 53 3.41 0.29 14.30
CA PRO A 53 4.17 -0.42 15.34
C PRO A 53 4.29 -1.94 15.13
N MET A 54 3.37 -2.56 14.38
CA MET A 54 3.45 -3.98 14.04
C MET A 54 4.47 -4.26 12.91
N ILE A 55 4.68 -3.27 12.04
CA ILE A 55 5.62 -3.35 10.91
C ILE A 55 7.02 -2.92 11.35
N ASN A 56 7.12 -1.73 11.95
CA ASN A 56 8.34 -1.10 12.48
C ASN A 56 9.58 -1.23 11.57
N ASP A 57 9.40 -0.99 10.27
CA ASP A 57 10.41 -1.22 9.24
C ASP A 57 10.42 -0.04 8.25
N PRO A 58 11.21 1.02 8.54
CA PRO A 58 11.36 2.19 7.66
C PRO A 58 11.91 1.83 6.28
N ARG A 59 12.78 0.82 6.21
CA ARG A 59 13.37 0.39 4.95
C ARG A 59 12.31 -0.22 4.04
N TRP A 60 11.49 -1.13 4.56
CA TRP A 60 10.37 -1.68 3.80
C TRP A 60 9.40 -0.59 3.32
N LEU A 61 9.13 0.42 4.16
CA LEU A 61 8.27 1.54 3.78
C LEU A 61 8.81 2.28 2.54
N GLU A 62 10.10 2.64 2.58
CA GLU A 62 10.75 3.46 1.55
C GLU A 62 11.11 2.70 0.28
N THR A 63 11.58 1.45 0.42
CA THR A 63 12.12 0.68 -0.72
C THR A 63 11.12 -0.26 -1.35
N GLU A 64 10.06 -0.65 -0.63
CA GLU A 64 9.09 -1.65 -1.11
C GLU A 64 7.66 -1.10 -1.15
N PHE A 65 7.11 -0.65 -0.02
CA PHE A 65 5.70 -0.29 0.09
C PHE A 65 5.32 0.87 -0.83
N ILE A 66 5.97 2.02 -0.67
CA ILE A 66 5.69 3.23 -1.46
C ILE A 66 6.00 2.98 -2.95
N PRO A 67 7.21 2.49 -3.34
CA PRO A 67 7.54 2.30 -4.75
C PRO A 67 6.65 1.28 -5.45
N THR A 68 6.24 0.20 -4.77
CA THR A 68 5.39 -0.83 -5.37
C THR A 68 4.02 -0.29 -5.74
N ILE A 69 3.47 0.65 -4.96
CA ILE A 69 2.16 1.26 -5.25
C ILE A 69 2.31 2.31 -6.35
N GLN A 70 3.37 3.12 -6.30
CA GLN A 70 3.67 4.16 -7.30
C GLN A 70 3.97 3.60 -8.70
N LYS A 71 4.73 2.50 -8.80
CA LYS A 71 5.29 1.99 -10.07
C LYS A 71 4.53 0.80 -10.67
N ARG A 72 3.39 0.40 -10.08
CA ARG A 72 2.70 -0.84 -10.51
C ARG A 72 2.10 -0.77 -11.91
N GLY A 73 1.68 0.42 -12.37
CA GLY A 73 1.17 0.57 -13.74
C GLY A 73 2.18 0.07 -14.77
N ALA A 74 3.44 0.49 -14.63
CA ALA A 74 4.54 0.02 -15.45
C ALA A 74 4.82 -1.47 -15.25
N ALA A 75 4.84 -1.96 -14.01
CA ALA A 75 5.12 -3.38 -13.72
C ALA A 75 4.05 -4.35 -14.27
N ILE A 76 2.77 -3.93 -14.35
CA ILE A 76 1.72 -4.75 -14.96
C ILE A 76 1.83 -4.76 -16.49
N ILE A 77 2.15 -3.61 -17.10
CA ILE A 77 2.42 -3.53 -18.54
C ILE A 77 3.61 -4.41 -18.91
N GLU A 78 4.68 -4.38 -18.13
CA GLU A 78 5.85 -5.24 -18.32
C GLU A 78 5.50 -6.74 -18.18
N ALA A 79 4.70 -7.10 -17.16
CA ALA A 79 4.36 -8.49 -16.90
C ALA A 79 3.28 -9.08 -17.83
N ARG A 80 2.39 -8.26 -18.39
CA ARG A 80 1.20 -8.75 -19.13
C ARG A 80 1.00 -8.13 -20.51
N GLY A 81 1.79 -7.13 -20.90
CA GLY A 81 1.74 -6.49 -22.22
C GLY A 81 0.44 -5.74 -22.55
N LEU A 82 -0.46 -5.55 -21.57
CA LEU A 82 -1.79 -4.97 -21.78
C LEU A 82 -2.13 -3.96 -20.67
N SER A 83 -2.77 -2.86 -21.06
CA SER A 83 -3.30 -1.80 -20.18
C SER A 83 -4.79 -1.96 -19.92
#